data_AF-A0A1Q2C3V3-F1
#
_entry.id   AF-A0A1Q2C3V3-F1
#
_cell.length_a   1.000
_cell.length_b   1.000
_cell.length_c   1.000
_cell.angle_alpha   90.00
_cell.angle_beta   90.00
_cell.angle_gamma   90.00
#
_symmetry.space_group_name_H-M   'P 1'
#
loop_
_entity.id
_entity.type
_entity.pdbx_description
1 polymer ?
#
loop_
_entity_poly.entity_id
_entity_poly.type
_entity_poly.pdbx_seq_one_letter_code
_entity_poly.pdbx_strand_id
1 'polypeptide(L)'
;MADNNYLDQNGVLYLWQKIVAKITNMIVNKVDKVDGKGLSTNDYTTAEKTKLAGIATNANNYSHPTSSGNKHIPSGGSSGQILRWSANGTAVWGSDNNTTYADATQSTHGLMSTTDKKKLDAYPTYSSIQSTYATKSEITNMYKYCGSAASADKLPTTGQRVGDVYNIETASKYGGAGMNVAWNGSTWDPLGEIFSISTITNTWMDTNLT
;
A
#
# COMPACT_ATOMS: atom_id res chain seq x y z
N MET A 1 -3.37 -113.53 1.40
CA MET A 1 -2.04 -113.01 1.77
C MET A 1 -2.13 -112.74 3.25
N ALA A 2 -1.37 -113.44 4.10
CA ALA A 2 -1.52 -113.28 5.53
C ALA A 2 -1.11 -111.85 5.90
N ASP A 3 -2.06 -111.08 6.41
CA ASP A 3 -1.82 -109.78 7.02
C ASP A 3 -0.99 -110.01 8.27
N ASN A 4 0.33 -109.99 8.11
CA ASN A 4 1.23 -110.01 9.25
C ASN A 4 1.10 -108.65 9.95
N ASN A 5 0.38 -108.65 11.07
CA ASN A 5 0.23 -107.51 11.99
C ASN A 5 1.54 -107.05 12.66
N TYR A 6 2.70 -107.51 12.18
CA TYR A 6 4.00 -107.30 12.80
C TYR A 6 5.10 -107.12 11.73
N LEU A 7 6.06 -106.23 12.01
CA LEU A 7 7.24 -106.02 11.17
C LEU A 7 8.22 -107.19 11.32
N ASP A 8 8.83 -107.61 10.22
CA ASP A 8 9.95 -108.56 10.26
C ASP A 8 11.24 -107.88 10.75
N GLN A 9 12.30 -108.67 10.95
CA GLN A 9 13.58 -108.16 11.47
C GLN A 9 14.18 -107.06 10.58
N ASN A 10 14.03 -107.15 9.26
CA ASN A 10 14.51 -106.14 8.31
C ASN A 10 13.70 -104.85 8.41
N GLY A 11 12.38 -104.95 8.56
CA GLY A 11 11.47 -103.84 8.77
C GLY A 11 11.74 -103.10 10.09
N VAL A 12 12.00 -103.83 11.17
CA VAL A 12 12.41 -103.25 12.46
C VAL A 12 13.74 -102.51 12.33
N LEU A 13 14.73 -103.09 11.66
CA LEU A 13 16.04 -102.45 11.46
C LEU A 13 15.93 -101.18 10.61
N TYR A 14 15.15 -101.20 9.54
CA TYR A 14 14.92 -100.03 8.69
C TYR A 14 14.22 -98.91 9.46
N LEU A 15 13.18 -99.24 10.24
CA LEU A 15 12.48 -98.28 11.08
C LEU A 15 13.41 -97.66 12.13
N TRP A 16 14.23 -98.49 12.79
CA TRP A 16 15.22 -98.02 13.76
C TRP A 16 16.22 -97.06 13.13
N GLN A 17 16.79 -97.40 11.96
CA GLN A 17 17.70 -96.52 11.23
C GLN A 17 17.05 -95.18 10.87
N LYS A 18 15.78 -95.18 10.45
CA LYS A 18 15.02 -93.95 10.15
C LYS A 18 14.79 -93.09 11.40
N ILE A 19 14.44 -93.71 12.53
CA ILE A 19 14.26 -93.02 13.82
C ILE A 19 15.58 -92.39 14.27
N VAL A 20 16.67 -93.16 14.27
CA VAL A 20 18.00 -92.68 14.63
C VAL A 20 18.40 -91.52 13.73
N ALA A 21 18.24 -91.64 12.42
CA ALA A 21 18.54 -90.56 11.49
C ALA A 21 17.73 -89.28 11.77
N LYS A 22 16.43 -89.41 12.08
CA LYS A 22 15.56 -88.27 12.38
C LYS A 22 15.94 -87.59 13.70
N ILE A 23 16.23 -88.35 14.74
CA ILE A 23 16.67 -87.83 16.03
C ILE A 23 18.01 -87.13 15.89
N THR A 24 18.98 -87.74 15.21
CA THR A 24 20.29 -87.13 14.97
C THR A 24 20.16 -85.82 14.21
N ASN A 25 19.30 -85.75 13.18
CA ASN A 25 19.07 -84.52 12.43
C ASN A 25 18.43 -83.41 13.29
N MET A 26 17.45 -83.76 14.14
CA MET A 26 16.88 -82.81 15.09
C MET A 26 17.91 -82.29 16.09
N ILE A 27 18.83 -83.15 16.56
CA ILE A 27 19.86 -82.75 17.53
C ILE A 27 20.86 -81.80 16.89
N VAL A 28 21.32 -82.07 15.66
CA VAL A 28 22.32 -81.23 14.97
C VAL A 28 21.76 -79.84 14.64
N ASN A 29 20.46 -79.75 14.34
CA ASN A 29 19.81 -78.49 13.96
C ASN A 29 19.23 -77.72 15.16
N LYS A 30 19.32 -78.28 16.37
CA LYS A 30 18.85 -77.58 17.56
C LYS A 30 19.84 -76.49 17.94
N VAL A 31 19.30 -75.39 18.45
CA VAL A 31 20.10 -74.37 19.12
C VAL A 31 19.98 -74.60 20.62
N ASP A 32 21.11 -74.75 21.31
CA ASP A 32 21.11 -74.93 22.76
C ASP A 32 20.69 -73.64 23.47
N LYS A 33 19.87 -73.78 24.51
CA LYS A 33 19.47 -72.65 25.35
C LYS A 33 20.66 -72.22 26.22
N VAL A 34 20.87 -70.91 26.31
CA VAL A 34 21.78 -70.29 27.28
C VAL A 34 20.96 -69.54 28.33
N ASP A 35 21.36 -69.63 29.59
CA ASP A 35 20.68 -68.92 30.69
C ASP A 35 20.60 -67.41 30.44
N GLY A 36 19.44 -66.83 30.76
CA GLY A 36 19.15 -65.41 30.50
C GLY A 36 18.86 -65.07 29.03
N LYS A 37 18.84 -66.05 28.11
CA LYS A 37 18.50 -65.85 26.69
C LYS A 37 17.22 -66.60 26.29
N GLY A 38 16.38 -65.93 25.50
CA GLY A 38 15.27 -66.56 24.78
C GLY A 38 15.77 -67.26 23.52
N LEU A 39 15.13 -68.35 23.09
CA LEU A 39 15.36 -68.94 21.77
C LEU A 39 14.46 -68.18 20.79
N SER A 40 14.99 -67.15 20.14
CA SER A 40 14.22 -66.34 19.20
C SER A 40 14.98 -66.15 17.88
N THR A 41 14.24 -65.91 16.80
CA THR A 41 14.84 -65.57 15.49
C THR A 41 15.56 -64.22 15.50
N ASN A 42 15.39 -63.41 16.55
CA ASN A 42 15.83 -62.01 16.64
C ASN A 42 16.84 -61.79 17.78
N ASP A 43 17.76 -62.74 18.00
CA ASP A 43 18.81 -62.57 18.99
C ASP A 43 19.83 -61.52 18.52
N TYR A 44 19.85 -60.35 19.17
CA TYR A 44 20.89 -59.35 18.93
C TYR A 44 22.29 -59.92 19.20
N THR A 45 23.22 -59.62 18.30
CA THR A 45 24.65 -59.90 18.49
C THR A 45 25.17 -59.15 19.72
N THR A 46 26.29 -59.62 20.29
CA THR A 46 26.97 -58.91 21.40
C THR A 46 27.30 -57.46 21.02
N ALA A 47 27.71 -57.22 19.78
CA ALA A 47 28.02 -55.88 19.29
C ALA A 47 26.79 -54.97 19.26
N GLU A 48 25.63 -55.48 18.82
CA GLU A 48 24.38 -54.72 18.83
C GLU A 48 23.92 -54.44 20.26
N LYS A 49 23.98 -55.44 21.15
CA LYS A 49 23.61 -55.23 22.57
C LYS A 49 24.49 -54.18 23.24
N THR A 50 25.79 -54.18 22.99
CA THR A 50 26.70 -53.13 23.48
C THR A 50 26.32 -51.76 22.94
N LYS A 51 25.98 -51.66 21.64
CA LYS A 51 25.51 -50.40 21.03
C LYS A 51 24.21 -49.92 21.68
N LEU A 52 23.23 -50.80 21.87
CA LEU A 52 21.95 -50.43 22.49
C LEU A 52 22.11 -50.03 23.95
N ALA A 53 22.94 -50.75 24.72
CA ALA A 53 23.21 -50.44 26.12
C ALA A 53 23.91 -49.08 26.31
N GLY A 54 24.67 -48.62 25.30
CA GLY A 54 25.31 -47.31 25.30
C GLY A 54 24.35 -46.14 25.00
N ILE A 55 23.11 -46.41 24.57
CA ILE A 55 22.13 -45.35 24.30
C ILE A 55 21.46 -44.97 25.63
N ALA A 56 21.73 -43.75 26.09
CA ALA A 56 21.07 -43.21 27.28
C ALA A 56 19.55 -43.12 27.09
N THR A 57 18.80 -43.28 28.18
CA THR A 57 17.35 -43.07 28.18
C THR A 57 17.02 -41.69 27.60
N ASN A 58 16.14 -41.65 26.60
CA ASN A 58 15.73 -40.43 25.88
C ASN A 58 16.79 -39.78 24.98
N ALA A 59 17.79 -40.51 24.46
CA ALA A 59 18.82 -39.95 23.58
C ALA A 59 18.29 -39.15 22.36
N ASN A 60 17.05 -39.40 21.90
CA ASN A 60 16.42 -38.67 20.79
C ASN A 60 15.44 -37.56 21.21
N ASN A 61 15.26 -37.32 22.51
CA ASN A 61 14.31 -36.32 22.99
C ASN A 61 14.96 -34.94 23.04
N TYR A 62 15.04 -34.27 21.88
CA TYR A 62 15.43 -32.87 21.84
C TYR A 62 14.26 -31.99 22.27
N SER A 63 14.26 -31.54 23.53
CA SER A 63 13.36 -30.49 24.00
C SER A 63 14.03 -29.14 23.79
N HIS A 64 13.49 -28.34 22.87
CA HIS A 64 14.00 -27.00 22.62
C HIS A 64 13.74 -26.12 23.87
N PRO A 65 14.75 -25.43 24.43
CA PRO A 65 14.53 -24.64 25.62
C PRO A 65 13.61 -23.44 25.32
N THR A 66 12.74 -23.10 26.26
CA THR A 66 11.72 -22.04 26.10
C THR A 66 12.06 -20.76 26.89
N SER A 67 13.22 -20.75 27.55
CA SER A 67 13.81 -19.60 28.20
C SER A 67 14.23 -18.53 27.19
N SER A 68 14.36 -17.31 27.68
CA SER A 68 14.85 -16.19 26.88
C SER A 68 16.29 -16.44 26.40
N GLY A 69 16.61 -16.06 25.16
CA GLY A 69 17.85 -16.47 24.46
C GLY A 69 17.74 -17.80 23.70
N ASN A 70 16.82 -18.68 24.09
CA ASN A 70 16.48 -19.89 23.33
C ASN A 70 15.26 -19.68 22.44
N LYS A 71 14.28 -18.88 22.88
CA LYS A 71 13.47 -18.12 21.91
C LYS A 71 14.47 -17.26 21.13
N HIS A 72 14.34 -17.13 19.80
CA HIS A 72 15.27 -16.38 18.94
C HIS A 72 15.34 -14.85 19.22
N ILE A 73 15.04 -14.45 20.46
CA ILE A 73 14.97 -13.13 21.03
C ILE A 73 15.82 -13.16 22.32
N PRO A 74 16.82 -12.27 22.48
CA PRO A 74 17.63 -12.15 23.69
C PRO A 74 16.79 -11.93 24.96
N SER A 75 17.25 -12.42 26.10
CA SER A 75 16.65 -12.15 27.41
C SER A 75 16.81 -10.71 27.87
N GLY A 76 15.96 -10.28 28.82
CA GLY A 76 16.11 -9.00 29.52
C GLY A 76 15.56 -7.78 28.77
N GLY A 77 14.77 -7.97 27.72
CA GLY A 77 14.09 -6.87 27.03
C GLY A 77 13.08 -6.17 27.94
N SER A 78 12.96 -4.86 27.77
CA SER A 78 11.99 -3.98 28.44
C SER A 78 11.12 -3.26 27.41
N SER A 79 9.97 -2.71 27.86
CA SER A 79 9.14 -1.84 27.02
C SER A 79 9.94 -0.65 26.50
N GLY A 80 9.70 -0.22 25.26
CA GLY A 80 10.46 0.84 24.60
C GLY A 80 11.86 0.41 24.13
N GLN A 81 12.07 -0.89 23.90
CA GLN A 81 13.29 -1.41 23.27
C GLN A 81 12.96 -2.19 22.00
N ILE A 82 13.88 -2.15 21.04
CA ILE A 82 13.83 -2.93 19.80
C ILE A 82 15.07 -3.82 19.70
N LEU A 83 14.97 -4.91 18.93
CA LEU A 83 16.11 -5.74 18.59
C LEU A 83 16.97 -5.03 17.54
N ARG A 84 18.24 -4.86 17.86
CA ARG A 84 19.25 -4.33 16.96
C ARG A 84 20.25 -5.42 16.61
N TRP A 85 20.73 -5.37 15.38
CA TRP A 85 21.82 -6.24 14.94
C TRP A 85 23.11 -5.90 15.68
N SER A 86 23.84 -6.92 16.16
CA SER A 86 25.17 -6.77 16.75
C SER A 86 26.24 -7.57 16.02
N ALA A 87 25.94 -8.79 15.58
CA ALA A 87 26.83 -9.66 14.81
C ALA A 87 26.00 -10.71 14.06
N ASN A 88 26.66 -11.51 13.21
CA ASN A 88 26.01 -12.64 12.52
C ASN A 88 25.33 -13.57 13.54
N GLY A 89 24.01 -13.71 13.45
CA GLY A 89 23.21 -14.52 14.38
C GLY A 89 22.94 -13.89 15.75
N THR A 90 23.42 -12.68 16.02
CA THR A 90 23.30 -12.01 17.32
C THR A 90 22.52 -10.71 17.21
N ALA A 91 21.41 -10.66 17.94
CA ALA A 91 20.66 -9.43 18.20
C ALA A 91 20.87 -8.97 19.66
N VAL A 92 20.74 -7.68 19.91
CA VAL A 92 20.79 -7.08 21.24
C VAL A 92 19.63 -6.10 21.41
N TRP A 93 19.13 -5.93 22.63
CA TRP A 93 18.13 -4.90 22.91
C TRP A 93 18.76 -3.52 22.89
N GLY A 94 18.06 -2.54 22.30
CA GLY A 94 18.41 -1.14 22.46
C GLY A 94 17.17 -0.25 22.43
N SER A 95 17.28 0.95 23.01
CA SER A 95 16.22 1.96 23.08
C SER A 95 15.50 2.18 21.76
N ASP A 96 14.18 2.06 21.77
CA ASP A 96 13.34 2.56 20.69
C ASP A 96 13.44 4.09 20.70
N ASN A 97 14.34 4.63 19.86
CA ASN A 97 14.45 6.06 19.66
C ASN A 97 13.31 6.47 18.73
N ASN A 98 12.08 6.42 19.24
CA ASN A 98 10.94 6.96 18.53
C ASN A 98 11.25 8.44 18.23
N THR A 99 11.55 8.75 16.98
CA THR A 99 11.98 10.09 16.56
C THR A 99 10.76 11.01 16.59
N THR A 100 10.42 11.53 17.77
CA THR A 100 9.42 12.58 17.90
C THR A 100 10.05 13.85 17.31
N TYR A 101 9.67 14.19 16.09
CA TYR A 101 10.14 15.41 15.44
C TYR A 101 9.39 16.59 16.04
N ALA A 102 10.13 17.56 16.59
CA ALA A 102 9.55 18.82 17.02
C ALA A 102 9.09 19.64 15.79
N ASP A 103 8.07 20.47 16.00
CA ASP A 103 7.65 21.45 15.00
C ASP A 103 8.77 22.44 14.69
N ALA A 104 8.86 22.86 13.43
CA ALA A 104 9.84 23.86 13.02
C ALA A 104 9.42 25.24 13.50
N THR A 105 10.36 25.94 14.13
CA THR A 105 10.20 27.35 14.52
C THR A 105 11.06 28.23 13.61
N GLN A 106 10.95 29.55 13.75
CA GLN A 106 11.85 30.46 13.02
C GLN A 106 13.30 30.43 13.56
N SER A 107 13.54 29.85 14.73
CA SER A 107 14.86 29.80 15.39
C SER A 107 15.44 28.37 15.49
N THR A 108 14.62 27.34 15.32
CA THR A 108 15.02 25.94 15.49
C THR A 108 14.47 25.08 14.35
N HIS A 109 15.35 24.28 13.74
CA HIS A 109 14.97 23.32 12.71
C HIS A 109 14.05 22.25 13.31
N GLY A 110 13.01 21.88 12.58
CA GLY A 110 12.10 20.78 12.92
C GLY A 110 11.90 19.90 11.69
N LEU A 111 10.64 19.65 11.32
CA LEU A 111 10.26 18.95 10.08
C LEU A 111 10.62 19.70 8.78
N MET A 112 11.03 20.97 8.88
CA MET A 112 11.57 21.78 7.79
C MET A 112 12.69 22.69 8.31
N SER A 113 13.47 23.29 7.41
CA SER A 113 14.54 24.20 7.81
C SER A 113 14.00 25.51 8.39
N THR A 114 14.74 26.16 9.29
CA THR A 114 14.41 27.52 9.75
C THR A 114 14.36 28.51 8.59
N THR A 115 15.20 28.30 7.58
CA THR A 115 15.20 29.08 6.33
C THR A 115 13.87 28.97 5.60
N ASP A 116 13.35 27.75 5.43
CA ASP A 116 12.08 27.54 4.73
C ASP A 116 10.88 27.98 5.58
N LYS A 117 10.95 27.78 6.91
CA LYS A 117 9.93 28.28 7.82
C LYS A 117 9.82 29.81 7.79
N LYS A 118 10.96 30.52 7.77
CA LYS A 118 10.97 31.98 7.62
C LYS A 118 10.38 32.44 6.30
N LYS A 119 10.68 31.75 5.19
CA LYS A 119 10.07 32.05 3.89
C LYS A 119 8.55 31.85 3.93
N LEU A 120 8.09 30.73 4.52
CA LEU A 120 6.67 30.43 4.64
C LEU A 120 5.94 31.47 5.49
N ASP A 121 6.52 31.85 6.65
CA ASP A 121 5.95 32.87 7.54
C ASP A 121 5.96 34.28 6.95
N ALA A 122 6.89 34.55 6.03
CA ALA A 122 6.97 35.82 5.32
C ALA A 122 5.98 35.96 4.16
N TYR A 123 5.24 34.90 3.79
CA TYR A 123 4.20 35.04 2.77
C TYR A 123 3.10 36.00 3.25
N PRO A 124 2.69 36.97 2.42
CA PRO A 124 1.61 37.88 2.77
C PRO A 124 0.32 37.14 3.09
N THR A 125 -0.48 37.68 4.01
CA THR A 125 -1.80 37.12 4.28
C THR A 125 -2.69 37.22 3.04
N TYR A 126 -3.69 36.34 2.94
CA TYR A 126 -4.69 36.40 1.87
C TYR A 126 -5.33 37.80 1.76
N SER A 127 -5.65 38.42 2.90
CA SER A 127 -6.22 39.78 2.93
C SER A 127 -5.29 40.83 2.33
N SER A 128 -3.98 40.74 2.61
CA SER A 128 -2.98 41.65 2.05
C SER A 128 -2.91 41.51 0.53
N ILE A 129 -2.89 40.28 0.03
CA ILE A 129 -2.87 39.99 -1.42
C ILE A 129 -4.09 40.60 -2.10
N GLN A 130 -5.29 40.45 -1.54
CA GLN A 130 -6.53 41.01 -2.08
C GLN A 130 -6.52 42.56 -2.13
N SER A 131 -5.91 43.21 -1.14
CA SER A 131 -5.82 44.68 -1.12
C SER A 131 -4.79 45.26 -2.09
N THR A 132 -3.77 44.48 -2.46
CA THR A 132 -2.69 44.92 -3.36
C THR A 132 -2.97 44.57 -4.82
N TYR A 133 -3.63 43.44 -5.07
CA TYR A 133 -3.90 42.93 -6.41
C TYR A 133 -5.40 42.76 -6.63
N ALA A 134 -5.90 43.29 -7.75
CA ALA A 134 -7.27 43.05 -8.17
C ALA A 134 -7.47 41.56 -8.48
N THR A 135 -8.53 40.99 -7.92
CA THR A 135 -8.93 39.62 -8.21
C THR A 135 -9.37 39.47 -9.66
N LYS A 136 -9.34 38.22 -10.16
CA LYS A 136 -9.87 37.92 -11.49
C LYS A 136 -11.33 38.38 -11.63
N SER A 137 -12.15 38.26 -10.59
CA SER A 137 -13.54 38.74 -10.58
C SER A 137 -13.64 40.27 -10.69
N GLU A 138 -12.80 41.02 -9.99
CA GLU A 138 -12.81 42.49 -10.03
C GLU A 138 -12.39 43.03 -11.40
N ILE A 139 -11.40 42.41 -12.04
CA ILE A 139 -10.95 42.83 -13.39
C ILE A 139 -11.87 42.32 -14.51
N THR A 140 -12.69 41.29 -14.28
CA THR A 140 -13.59 40.75 -15.32
C THR A 140 -14.72 41.71 -15.66
N ASN A 141 -15.10 42.60 -14.73
CA ASN A 141 -16.15 43.59 -14.94
C ASN A 141 -15.63 44.94 -15.49
N MET A 142 -14.33 45.06 -15.76
CA MET A 142 -13.76 46.26 -16.35
C MET A 142 -13.97 46.31 -17.87
N TYR A 143 -14.21 47.51 -18.40
CA TYR A 143 -14.30 47.71 -19.84
C TYR A 143 -12.96 47.41 -20.54
N LYS A 144 -13.00 46.50 -21.51
CA LYS A 144 -11.86 46.07 -22.31
C LYS A 144 -12.10 46.44 -23.77
N TYR A 145 -11.30 47.34 -24.32
CA TYR A 145 -11.34 47.62 -25.75
C TYR A 145 -10.89 46.40 -26.57
N CYS A 146 -11.75 45.95 -27.48
CA CYS A 146 -11.58 44.73 -28.27
C CYS A 146 -11.42 45.02 -29.77
N GLY A 147 -11.72 46.24 -30.24
CA GLY A 147 -11.44 46.68 -31.59
C GLY A 147 -12.49 47.62 -32.17
N SER A 148 -12.43 47.81 -33.49
CA SER A 148 -13.41 48.57 -34.26
C SER A 148 -14.24 47.63 -35.13
N ALA A 149 -15.53 47.91 -35.25
CA ALA A 149 -16.45 47.31 -36.20
C ALA A 149 -16.87 48.36 -37.23
N ALA A 150 -16.81 48.03 -38.51
CA ALA A 150 -17.18 48.97 -39.58
C ALA A 150 -18.65 49.46 -39.48
N SER A 151 -19.55 48.62 -38.97
CA SER A 151 -20.95 48.95 -38.72
C SER A 151 -21.54 48.08 -37.60
N ALA A 152 -22.74 48.44 -37.11
CA ALA A 152 -23.39 47.71 -36.01
C ALA A 152 -23.63 46.22 -36.29
N ASP A 153 -23.86 45.84 -37.55
CA ASP A 153 -24.06 44.43 -37.95
C ASP A 153 -22.76 43.62 -38.00
N LYS A 154 -21.61 44.29 -37.84
CA LYS A 154 -20.28 43.67 -37.78
C LYS A 154 -19.76 43.52 -36.35
N LEU A 155 -20.54 43.92 -35.36
CA LEU A 155 -20.23 43.59 -33.97
C LEU A 155 -20.21 42.06 -33.80
N PRO A 156 -19.31 41.51 -32.99
CA PRO A 156 -19.33 40.10 -32.66
C PRO A 156 -20.71 39.67 -32.16
N THR A 157 -21.13 38.47 -32.56
CA THR A 157 -22.38 37.82 -32.13
C THR A 157 -22.14 36.60 -31.24
N THR A 158 -20.90 36.10 -31.18
CA THR A 158 -20.49 34.98 -30.33
C THR A 158 -19.14 35.24 -29.68
N GLY A 159 -18.92 34.71 -28.47
CA GLY A 159 -17.62 34.77 -27.78
C GLY A 159 -17.34 36.08 -27.04
N GLN A 160 -18.32 36.99 -26.95
CA GLN A 160 -18.22 38.22 -26.18
C GLN A 160 -18.28 37.92 -24.69
N ARG A 161 -17.54 38.70 -23.91
CA ARG A 161 -17.57 38.69 -22.45
C ARG A 161 -18.09 40.03 -21.97
N VAL A 162 -18.72 40.03 -20.80
CA VAL A 162 -19.18 41.27 -20.15
C VAL A 162 -18.01 42.24 -20.08
N GLY A 163 -18.23 43.48 -20.49
CA GLY A 163 -17.22 44.52 -20.52
C GLY A 163 -16.36 44.57 -21.78
N ASP A 164 -16.47 43.63 -22.74
CA ASP A 164 -15.83 43.81 -24.04
C ASP A 164 -16.43 45.06 -24.73
N VAL A 165 -15.58 45.95 -25.23
CA VAL A 165 -15.94 47.25 -25.84
C VAL A 165 -15.50 47.29 -27.28
N TYR A 166 -16.38 47.72 -28.18
CA TYR A 166 -16.08 47.96 -29.58
C TYR A 166 -16.45 49.39 -29.98
N ASN A 167 -15.61 49.97 -30.83
CA ASN A 167 -15.94 51.20 -31.55
C ASN A 167 -16.74 50.86 -32.82
N ILE A 168 -17.82 51.58 -33.12
CA ILE A 168 -18.57 51.44 -34.38
C ILE A 168 -18.24 52.61 -35.30
N GLU A 169 -17.62 52.34 -36.45
CA GLU A 169 -17.07 53.39 -37.32
C GLU A 169 -18.15 54.20 -38.06
N THR A 170 -19.33 53.64 -38.26
CA THR A 170 -20.46 54.28 -38.96
C THR A 170 -21.62 54.58 -38.00
N ALA A 171 -22.43 55.57 -38.35
CA ALA A 171 -23.63 55.90 -37.56
C ALA A 171 -24.59 54.71 -37.53
N SER A 172 -25.20 54.45 -36.37
CA SER A 172 -26.07 53.30 -36.15
C SER A 172 -27.14 53.58 -35.10
N LYS A 173 -27.96 52.56 -34.77
CA LYS A 173 -28.93 52.64 -33.68
C LYS A 173 -28.31 52.94 -32.31
N TYR A 174 -27.00 52.74 -32.15
CA TYR A 174 -26.30 52.98 -30.90
C TYR A 174 -25.77 54.42 -30.77
N GLY A 175 -25.78 55.20 -31.85
CA GLY A 175 -25.30 56.58 -31.86
C GLY A 175 -24.63 56.98 -33.17
N GLY A 176 -23.95 58.12 -33.16
CA GLY A 176 -23.17 58.62 -34.31
C GLY A 176 -21.99 57.73 -34.68
N ALA A 177 -21.33 58.08 -35.79
CA ALA A 177 -20.08 57.45 -36.19
C ALA A 177 -19.01 57.60 -35.08
N GLY A 178 -18.33 56.50 -34.74
CA GLY A 178 -17.36 56.44 -33.66
C GLY A 178 -17.96 56.12 -32.27
N MET A 179 -19.24 55.72 -32.18
CA MET A 179 -19.84 55.35 -30.89
C MET A 179 -19.21 54.06 -30.34
N ASN A 180 -18.75 54.11 -29.09
CA ASN A 180 -18.32 52.94 -28.36
C ASN A 180 -19.53 52.22 -27.74
N VAL A 181 -19.56 50.91 -27.89
CA VAL A 181 -20.55 50.04 -27.25
C VAL A 181 -19.85 48.99 -26.38
N ALA A 182 -20.42 48.69 -25.22
CA ALA A 182 -19.97 47.63 -24.34
C ALA A 182 -20.95 46.44 -24.33
N TRP A 183 -20.43 45.22 -24.27
CA TRP A 183 -21.26 44.04 -24.06
C TRP A 183 -21.66 43.94 -22.60
N ASN A 184 -22.96 44.01 -22.29
CA ASN A 184 -23.47 43.91 -20.92
C ASN A 184 -23.74 42.46 -20.47
N GLY A 185 -23.50 41.48 -21.34
CA GLY A 185 -23.81 40.06 -21.12
C GLY A 185 -24.99 39.54 -21.94
N SER A 186 -25.83 40.43 -22.47
CA SER A 186 -26.99 40.09 -23.29
C SER A 186 -27.09 40.91 -24.57
N THR A 187 -26.72 42.19 -24.51
CA THR A 187 -26.77 43.11 -25.64
C THR A 187 -25.58 44.06 -25.63
N TRP A 188 -25.31 44.68 -26.78
CA TRP A 188 -24.42 45.82 -26.87
C TRP A 188 -25.13 47.07 -26.35
N ASP A 189 -24.48 47.78 -25.43
CA ASP A 189 -24.98 48.98 -24.76
C ASP A 189 -24.09 50.20 -25.12
N PRO A 190 -24.63 51.32 -25.62
CA PRO A 190 -23.83 52.48 -25.97
C PRO A 190 -23.24 53.17 -24.74
N LEU A 191 -21.95 53.51 -24.79
CA LEU A 191 -21.22 54.17 -23.71
C LEU A 191 -21.32 55.71 -23.76
N GLY A 192 -22.16 56.25 -24.63
CA GLY A 192 -22.43 57.68 -24.76
C GLY A 192 -23.91 57.95 -24.97
N GLU A 193 -24.39 59.11 -24.53
CA GLU A 193 -25.79 59.49 -24.69
C GLU A 193 -26.17 59.69 -26.16
N ILE A 194 -27.36 59.23 -26.53
CA ILE A 194 -27.99 59.55 -27.81
C ILE A 194 -28.84 60.80 -27.59
N PHE A 195 -28.33 61.97 -27.98
CA PHE A 195 -29.14 63.19 -28.01
C PHE A 195 -30.25 63.06 -29.06
N SER A 196 -31.50 62.96 -28.58
CA SER A 196 -32.67 62.89 -29.45
C SER A 196 -33.30 64.28 -29.56
N ILE A 197 -33.13 64.92 -30.72
CA ILE A 197 -33.84 66.17 -31.02
C ILE A 197 -35.19 65.80 -31.62
N SER A 198 -36.27 66.01 -30.85
CA SER A 198 -37.63 65.91 -31.37
C SER A 198 -38.01 67.24 -32.00
N THR A 199 -38.42 67.24 -33.26
CA THR A 199 -38.95 68.44 -33.90
C THR A 199 -40.30 68.79 -33.30
N ILE A 200 -40.44 70.01 -32.80
CA ILE A 200 -41.74 70.53 -32.40
C ILE A 200 -42.53 70.83 -33.68
N THR A 201 -43.72 70.26 -33.81
CA THR A 201 -44.61 70.55 -34.94
C THR A 201 -45.38 71.85 -34.68
N ASN A 202 -45.72 72.57 -35.74
CA ASN A 202 -46.56 73.78 -35.63
C ASN A 202 -47.87 73.47 -34.89
N THR A 203 -48.48 72.32 -35.18
CA THR A 203 -49.69 71.84 -34.48
C THR A 203 -49.52 71.72 -32.97
N TRP A 204 -48.36 71.25 -32.48
CA TRP A 204 -48.08 71.18 -31.05
C TRP A 204 -47.92 72.58 -30.44
N MET A 205 -47.26 73.51 -31.14
CA MET A 205 -47.12 74.90 -30.69
C MET A 205 -48.48 75.59 -30.59
N ASP A 206 -49.31 75.45 -31.62
CA ASP A 206 -50.63 76.08 -31.72
C ASP A 206 -51.60 75.59 -30.62
N THR A 207 -51.40 74.37 -30.10
CA THR A 207 -52.28 73.76 -29.09
C THR A 207 -51.85 74.04 -27.65
N ASN A 208 -50.55 74.27 -27.40
CA ASN A 208 -49.99 74.27 -26.05
C ASN A 208 -49.32 75.59 -25.62
N LEU A 209 -49.19 76.57 -26.53
CA LEU A 209 -48.50 77.85 -26.26
C LEU A 209 -49.42 79.09 -26.35
N THR A 210 -50.74 78.89 -26.31
CA THR A 210 -51.74 79.96 -26.16
C THR A 210 -52.26 80.02 -24.73
#